data_AF-A0AAF0FHW1-F1
#
_entry.id   AF-A0AAF0FHW1-F1
#
_cell.length_a   1.000
_cell.length_b   1.000
_cell.length_c   1.000
_cell.angle_alpha   90.00
_cell.angle_beta   90.00
_cell.angle_gamma   90.00
#
_symmetry.space_group_name_H-M   'P 1'
#
loop_
_entity.id
_entity.type
_entity.pdbx_description
1 polymer ?
#
loop_
_entity_poly.entity_id
_entity_poly.type
_entity_poly.pdbx_seq_one_letter_code
_entity_poly.pdbx_strand_id
1 'polypeptide(L)'
;MAQVNPVLALVSRADALASGFNDAYQKTLPAADALGSLHVDDHQCEPLLQCLRDGLTAMEGYTEQMVNMLYEVDVYMAPSAAQLAAGFNPQEALSHISDLFHSYQAELLSKREALADYTCEDITPSMFSAAWHTLDEVQQGRKQEMDDLADLLANIG
;
A
#
# COMPACT_ATOMS: atom_id res chain seq x y z
N MET A 1 -31.69 -14.11 -6.15
CA MET A 1 -30.22 -13.96 -6.30
C MET A 1 -29.84 -12.76 -5.47
N ALA A 2 -29.10 -12.95 -4.38
CA ALA A 2 -28.73 -11.85 -3.49
C ALA A 2 -27.81 -10.90 -4.28
N GLN A 3 -28.25 -9.65 -4.43
CA GLN A 3 -27.50 -8.61 -5.10
C GLN A 3 -26.27 -8.33 -4.23
N VAL A 4 -25.11 -8.89 -4.62
CA VAL A 4 -23.85 -8.66 -3.90
C VAL A 4 -23.60 -7.16 -3.95
N ASN A 5 -23.52 -6.52 -2.77
CA ASN A 5 -23.28 -5.09 -2.69
C ASN A 5 -21.94 -4.79 -3.40
N PRO A 6 -21.96 -4.03 -4.51
CA PRO A 6 -20.76 -3.80 -5.32
C PRO A 6 -19.65 -3.12 -4.51
N VAL A 7 -20.01 -2.32 -3.49
CA VAL A 7 -19.05 -1.68 -2.58
C VAL A 7 -18.38 -2.70 -1.66
N LEU A 8 -19.10 -3.71 -1.15
CA LEU A 8 -18.50 -4.76 -0.32
C LEU A 8 -17.53 -5.64 -1.11
N ALA A 9 -17.85 -5.94 -2.37
CA ALA A 9 -16.94 -6.67 -3.25
C ALA A 9 -15.65 -5.88 -3.54
N LEU A 10 -15.79 -4.56 -3.65
CA LEU A 10 -14.70 -3.63 -3.88
C LEU A 10 -13.81 -3.51 -2.64
N VAL A 11 -14.38 -3.26 -1.46
CA VAL A 11 -13.61 -3.23 -0.20
C VAL A 11 -12.87 -4.56 0.02
N SER A 12 -13.55 -5.69 -0.16
CA SER A 12 -12.91 -7.01 0.00
C SER A 12 -11.74 -7.24 -0.96
N ARG A 13 -11.80 -6.71 -2.18
CA ARG A 13 -10.71 -6.83 -3.15
C ARG A 13 -9.57 -5.86 -2.84
N ALA A 14 -9.88 -4.65 -2.36
CA ALA A 14 -8.88 -3.70 -1.86
C ALA A 14 -8.10 -4.30 -0.67
N ASP A 15 -8.80 -4.90 0.29
CA ASP A 15 -8.19 -5.59 1.44
C ASP A 15 -7.28 -6.74 1.01
N ALA A 16 -7.71 -7.55 0.04
CA ALA A 16 -6.90 -8.65 -0.48
C ALA A 16 -5.60 -8.15 -1.14
N LEU A 17 -5.67 -7.04 -1.88
CA LEU A 17 -4.49 -6.41 -2.48
C LEU A 17 -3.56 -5.82 -1.42
N ALA A 18 -4.12 -5.14 -0.41
CA ALA A 18 -3.36 -4.59 0.72
C ALA A 18 -2.64 -5.69 1.51
N SER A 19 -3.32 -6.81 1.76
CA SER A 19 -2.71 -7.99 2.38
C SER A 19 -1.60 -8.57 1.50
N GLY A 20 -1.82 -8.67 0.19
CA GLY A 20 -0.81 -9.16 -0.75
C GLY A 20 0.45 -8.29 -0.76
N PHE A 21 0.30 -6.97 -0.75
CA PHE A 21 1.40 -6.02 -0.63
C PHE A 21 2.18 -6.25 0.68
N ASN A 22 1.48 -6.34 1.81
CA ASN A 22 2.11 -6.54 3.11
C ASN A 22 2.82 -7.90 3.21
N ASP A 23 2.25 -8.96 2.63
CA ASP A 23 2.88 -10.29 2.58
C ASP A 23 4.14 -10.29 1.71
N ALA A 24 4.14 -9.53 0.60
CA ALA A 24 5.33 -9.34 -0.23
C ALA A 24 6.41 -8.56 0.53
N TYR A 25 6.02 -7.49 1.21
CA TYR A 25 6.91 -6.70 2.06
C TYR A 25 7.53 -7.54 3.19
N GLN A 26 6.73 -8.33 3.92
CA GLN A 26 7.23 -9.16 5.02
C GLN A 26 8.29 -10.18 4.57
N LYS A 27 8.22 -10.69 3.34
CA LYS A 27 9.24 -11.59 2.78
C LYS A 27 10.59 -10.90 2.55
N THR A 28 10.61 -9.58 2.44
CA THR A 28 11.84 -8.80 2.25
C THR A 28 12.57 -8.48 3.56
N LEU A 29 11.87 -8.52 4.70
CA LEU A 29 12.43 -8.13 6.01
C LEU A 29 13.69 -8.91 6.39
N PRO A 30 13.74 -10.25 6.25
CA PRO A 30 14.94 -11.01 6.60
C PRO A 30 16.16 -10.62 5.74
N ALA A 31 15.93 -10.23 4.48
CA ALA A 31 17.00 -9.78 3.60
C ALA A 31 17.49 -8.37 3.99
N ALA A 32 16.57 -7.47 4.38
CA ALA A 32 16.91 -6.15 4.87
C ALA A 32 17.70 -6.22 6.20
N ASP A 33 17.29 -7.09 7.13
CA ASP A 33 18.01 -7.35 8.39
C ASP A 33 19.45 -7.84 8.13
N ALA A 34 19.59 -8.81 7.21
CA ALA A 34 20.89 -9.33 6.84
C ALA A 34 21.78 -8.23 6.24
N LEU A 35 21.26 -7.41 5.33
CA LEU A 35 21.98 -6.27 4.75
C LEU A 35 22.37 -5.23 5.80
N GLY A 36 21.57 -5.02 6.84
CA GLY A 36 21.88 -4.13 7.95
C GLY A 36 23.11 -4.55 8.77
N SER A 37 23.50 -5.83 8.68
CA SER A 37 24.65 -6.40 9.39
C SER A 37 25.90 -6.62 8.51
N LEU A 38 25.74 -6.52 7.19
CA LEU A 38 26.78 -6.78 6.20
C LEU A 38 27.38 -5.48 5.66
N HIS A 39 28.62 -5.55 5.18
CA HIS A 39 29.24 -4.45 4.43
C HIS A 39 28.79 -4.50 2.97
N VAL A 40 28.60 -3.36 2.31
CA VAL A 40 28.06 -3.27 0.93
C VAL A 40 28.87 -4.10 -0.08
N ASP A 41 30.19 -4.16 0.10
CA ASP A 41 31.13 -4.94 -0.74
C ASP A 41 31.10 -6.47 -0.52
N ASP A 42 30.32 -6.97 0.43
CA ASP A 42 30.28 -8.40 0.70
C ASP A 42 29.57 -9.14 -0.45
N HIS A 43 30.16 -10.24 -0.94
CA HIS A 43 29.58 -11.02 -2.04
C HIS A 43 28.19 -11.61 -1.70
N GLN A 44 27.83 -11.61 -0.41
CA GLN A 44 26.52 -12.02 0.07
C GLN A 44 25.44 -10.94 -0.08
N CYS A 45 25.80 -9.68 -0.38
CA CYS A 45 24.84 -8.59 -0.55
C CYS A 45 24.01 -8.71 -1.83
N GLU A 46 24.60 -9.13 -2.95
CA GLU A 46 23.87 -9.22 -4.23
C GLU A 46 22.62 -10.13 -4.18
N PRO A 47 22.66 -11.38 -3.64
CA PRO A 47 21.46 -12.20 -3.54
C PRO A 47 20.40 -11.59 -2.59
N LEU A 48 20.82 -10.86 -1.56
CA LEU A 48 19.90 -10.18 -0.64
C LEU A 48 19.25 -8.97 -1.32
N LEU A 49 20.04 -8.17 -2.05
CA LEU A 49 19.56 -7.07 -2.88
C LEU A 49 18.58 -7.58 -3.94
N GLN A 50 18.86 -8.72 -4.56
CA GLN A 50 17.93 -9.33 -5.51
C GLN A 50 16.61 -9.72 -4.83
N CYS A 51 16.64 -10.27 -3.62
CA CYS A 51 15.43 -10.56 -2.85
C CYS A 51 14.59 -9.30 -2.58
N LEU A 52 15.24 -8.17 -2.27
CA LEU A 52 14.55 -6.89 -2.10
C LEU A 52 13.95 -6.37 -3.41
N ARG A 53 14.68 -6.45 -4.51
CA ARG A 53 14.19 -6.06 -5.86
C ARG A 53 12.98 -6.90 -6.25
N ASP A 54 13.05 -8.22 -6.06
CA ASP A 54 11.93 -9.13 -6.34
C ASP A 54 10.70 -8.79 -5.47
N GLY A 55 10.92 -8.45 -4.20
CA GLY A 55 9.87 -7.98 -3.31
C GLY A 55 9.26 -6.65 -3.77
N LEU A 56 10.07 -5.69 -4.21
CA LEU A 56 9.60 -4.42 -4.78
C LEU A 56 8.79 -4.63 -6.05
N THR A 57 9.21 -5.53 -6.94
CA THR A 57 8.43 -5.90 -8.12
C THR A 57 7.10 -6.56 -7.76
N ALA A 58 7.07 -7.42 -6.74
CA ALA A 58 5.82 -8.00 -6.26
C ALA A 58 4.88 -6.95 -5.65
N MET A 59 5.42 -6.03 -4.83
CA MET A 59 4.69 -4.90 -4.27
C MET A 59 4.12 -3.99 -5.38
N GLU A 60 4.92 -3.65 -6.39
CA GLU A 60 4.47 -2.90 -7.57
C GLU A 60 3.30 -3.58 -8.27
N GLY A 61 3.37 -4.90 -8.48
CA GLY A 61 2.26 -5.64 -9.10
C GLY A 61 0.94 -5.57 -8.32
N TYR A 62 0.99 -5.44 -6.99
CA TYR A 62 -0.23 -5.21 -6.19
C TYR A 62 -0.71 -3.76 -6.31
N THR A 63 0.20 -2.80 -6.27
CA THR A 63 -0.11 -1.38 -6.43
C THR A 63 -0.70 -1.07 -7.81
N GLU A 64 -0.20 -1.68 -8.89
CA GLU A 64 -0.79 -1.58 -10.23
C GLU A 64 -2.23 -2.13 -10.26
N GLN A 65 -2.47 -3.26 -9.60
CA GLN A 65 -3.83 -3.83 -9.50
C GLN A 65 -4.78 -2.93 -8.68
N MET A 66 -4.28 -2.28 -7.63
CA MET A 66 -5.02 -1.27 -6.87
C MET A 66 -5.40 -0.07 -7.75
N VAL A 67 -4.47 0.45 -8.56
CA VAL A 67 -4.74 1.56 -9.48
C VAL A 67 -5.72 1.17 -10.57
N ASN A 68 -5.56 -0.01 -11.17
CA ASN A 68 -6.50 -0.54 -12.18
C ASN A 68 -7.92 -0.67 -11.62
N MET A 69 -8.03 -1.00 -10.33
CA MET A 69 -9.31 -1.08 -9.66
C MET A 69 -10.00 0.28 -9.52
N LEU A 70 -9.27 1.38 -9.29
CA LEU A 70 -9.85 2.73 -9.31
C LEU A 70 -10.45 3.06 -10.68
N TYR A 71 -9.73 2.73 -11.76
CA TYR A 71 -10.23 2.92 -13.13
C TYR A 71 -11.47 2.08 -13.45
N GLU A 72 -11.49 0.80 -13.01
CA GLU A 72 -12.66 -0.05 -13.20
C GLU A 72 -13.90 0.54 -12.52
N VAL A 73 -13.74 1.11 -11.32
CA VAL A 73 -14.87 1.58 -10.53
C VAL A 73 -15.43 2.91 -11.05
N ASP A 74 -14.58 3.80 -11.54
CA ASP A 74 -15.02 5.06 -12.17
C ASP A 74 -15.97 4.79 -13.35
N VAL A 75 -15.73 3.69 -14.09
CA VAL A 75 -16.63 3.22 -15.18
C VAL A 75 -17.97 2.70 -14.65
N TYR A 76 -18.00 2.03 -13.49
CA TYR A 76 -19.24 1.51 -12.88
C TYR A 76 -20.06 2.57 -12.13
N MET A 77 -19.44 3.67 -11.72
CA MET A 77 -20.05 4.77 -10.96
C MET A 77 -20.64 5.88 -11.84
N ALA A 78 -20.55 5.75 -13.18
CA ALA A 78 -21.31 6.57 -14.11
C ALA A 78 -22.78 6.59 -13.67
N PRO A 79 -23.41 7.77 -13.55
CA PRO A 79 -24.53 8.02 -12.64
C PRO A 79 -25.75 7.17 -13.00
N SER A 80 -25.86 5.99 -12.39
CA SER A 80 -27.09 5.22 -12.39
C SER A 80 -27.83 5.56 -11.11
N ALA A 81 -28.96 6.26 -11.27
CA ALA A 81 -29.79 6.84 -10.20
C ALA A 81 -30.35 5.83 -9.17
N ALA A 82 -29.90 4.58 -9.17
CA ALA A 82 -30.40 3.49 -8.34
C ALA A 82 -29.64 3.30 -7.01
N GLN A 83 -28.43 3.86 -6.85
CA GLN A 83 -27.56 3.58 -5.68
C GLN A 83 -27.79 4.50 -4.47
N LEU A 84 -28.50 5.63 -4.62
CA LEU A 84 -28.79 6.59 -3.54
C LEU A 84 -29.81 6.10 -2.49
N ALA A 85 -30.46 4.95 -2.70
CA ALA A 85 -31.59 4.51 -1.87
C ALA A 85 -31.20 3.84 -0.54
N ALA A 86 -29.91 3.57 -0.27
CA ALA A 86 -29.47 2.77 0.88
C ALA A 86 -28.66 3.55 1.95
N GLY A 87 -28.53 4.87 1.83
CA GLY A 87 -27.73 5.67 2.78
C GLY A 87 -26.22 5.42 2.71
N PHE A 88 -25.76 4.66 1.71
CA PHE A 88 -24.34 4.48 1.38
C PHE A 88 -23.95 5.52 0.34
N ASN A 89 -22.91 6.31 0.62
CA ASN A 89 -22.33 7.24 -0.32
C ASN A 89 -21.15 6.57 -1.03
N PRO A 90 -21.35 6.00 -2.24
CA PRO A 90 -20.32 5.22 -2.90
C PRO A 90 -19.13 6.08 -3.37
N GLN A 91 -19.32 7.39 -3.55
CA GLN A 91 -18.24 8.33 -3.87
C GLN A 91 -17.27 8.50 -2.70
N GLU A 92 -17.80 8.49 -1.48
CA GLU A 92 -17.00 8.64 -0.25
C GLU A 92 -16.16 7.38 -0.01
N ALA A 93 -16.77 6.20 -0.12
CA ALA A 93 -16.05 4.91 -0.08
C ALA A 93 -14.95 4.81 -1.14
N LEU A 94 -15.15 5.43 -2.30
CA LEU A 94 -14.12 5.48 -3.35
C LEU A 94 -13.00 6.46 -3.07
N SER A 95 -13.31 7.61 -2.51
CA SER A 95 -12.30 8.56 -2.04
C SER A 95 -11.37 7.88 -1.04
N HIS A 96 -11.95 7.18 -0.05
CA HIS A 96 -11.16 6.44 0.95
C HIS A 96 -10.22 5.41 0.32
N ILE A 97 -10.73 4.59 -0.60
CA ILE A 97 -9.93 3.54 -1.23
C ILE A 97 -8.87 4.14 -2.16
N SER A 98 -9.17 5.27 -2.80
CA SER A 98 -8.21 6.04 -3.58
C SER A 98 -7.07 6.56 -2.70
N ASP A 99 -7.38 7.19 -1.57
CA ASP A 99 -6.38 7.72 -0.63
C ASP A 99 -5.50 6.61 -0.06
N LEU A 100 -6.10 5.48 0.34
CA LEU A 100 -5.37 4.29 0.76
C LEU A 100 -4.39 3.79 -0.30
N PHE A 101 -4.81 3.74 -1.57
CA PHE A 101 -3.95 3.28 -2.66
C PHE A 101 -2.82 4.26 -2.96
N HIS A 102 -3.06 5.57 -2.85
CA HIS A 102 -2.00 6.58 -2.93
C HIS A 102 -0.97 6.39 -1.81
N SER A 103 -1.37 6.01 -0.59
CA SER A 103 -0.42 5.69 0.49
C SER A 103 0.46 4.48 0.16
N TYR A 104 -0.09 3.43 -0.47
CA TYR A 104 0.71 2.28 -0.93
C TYR A 104 1.67 2.64 -2.08
N GLN A 105 1.29 3.56 -2.97
CA GLN A 105 2.19 4.09 -4.00
C GLN A 105 3.34 4.89 -3.40
N ALA A 106 3.04 5.77 -2.44
CA ALA A 106 4.04 6.56 -1.72
C ALA A 106 5.01 5.66 -0.96
N GLU A 107 4.50 4.62 -0.30
CA GLU A 107 5.32 3.64 0.40
C GLU A 107 6.26 2.88 -0.54
N LEU A 108 5.75 2.42 -1.69
CA LEU A 108 6.57 1.76 -2.71
C LEU A 108 7.69 2.67 -3.22
N LEU A 109 7.40 3.95 -3.41
CA LEU A 109 8.40 4.94 -3.81
C LEU A 109 9.46 5.13 -2.73
N SER A 110 9.04 5.35 -1.48
CA SER A 110 9.94 5.49 -0.33
C SER A 110 10.89 4.28 -0.19
N LYS A 111 10.38 3.06 -0.39
CA LYS A 111 11.21 1.85 -0.34
C LYS A 111 12.19 1.77 -1.52
N ARG A 112 11.81 2.21 -2.72
CA ARG A 112 12.73 2.30 -3.87
C ARG A 112 13.84 3.32 -3.62
N GLU A 113 13.50 4.46 -3.04
CA GLU A 113 14.47 5.50 -2.65
C GLU A 113 15.44 4.96 -1.59
N ALA A 114 14.93 4.32 -0.54
CA ALA A 114 15.78 3.70 0.48
C ALA A 114 16.75 2.65 -0.10
N LEU A 115 16.31 1.83 -1.06
CA LEU A 115 17.18 0.88 -1.75
C LEU A 115 18.25 1.60 -2.59
N ALA A 116 17.86 2.66 -3.32
CA ALA A 116 18.77 3.44 -4.14
C ALA A 116 19.85 4.09 -3.27
N ASP A 117 19.44 4.78 -2.19
CA ASP A 117 20.33 5.43 -1.23
C ASP A 117 21.32 4.44 -0.61
N TYR A 118 20.87 3.22 -0.28
CA TYR A 118 21.74 2.16 0.23
C TYR A 118 22.77 1.72 -0.82
N THR A 119 22.35 1.48 -2.06
CA THR A 119 23.26 1.02 -3.14
C THR A 119 24.23 2.11 -3.61
N CYS A 120 23.88 3.39 -3.43
CA CYS A 120 24.75 4.53 -3.70
C CYS A 120 25.65 4.89 -2.50
N GLU A 121 25.54 4.15 -1.39
CA GLU A 121 26.26 4.41 -0.14
C GLU A 121 25.95 5.78 0.50
N ASP A 122 24.79 6.38 0.15
CA ASP A 122 24.31 7.64 0.70
C ASP A 122 23.79 7.49 2.14
N ILE A 123 23.36 6.27 2.51
CA ILE A 123 22.94 5.91 3.87
C ILE A 123 23.71 4.70 4.40
N THR A 124 23.86 4.63 5.72
CA THR A 124 24.49 3.49 6.37
C THR A 124 23.58 2.24 6.36
N PRO A 125 24.13 1.02 6.45
CA PRO A 125 23.32 -0.21 6.51
C PRO A 125 22.28 -0.24 7.64
N SER A 126 22.60 0.34 8.80
CA SER A 126 21.66 0.43 9.92
C SER A 126 20.52 1.42 9.66
N MET A 127 20.81 2.54 8.98
CA MET A 127 19.78 3.49 8.53
C MET A 127 18.86 2.86 7.49
N PHE A 128 19.44 2.14 6.52
CA PHE A 128 18.68 1.38 5.53
C PHE A 128 17.75 0.37 6.19
N SER A 129 18.29 -0.50 7.07
CA SER A 129 17.49 -1.50 7.78
C SER A 129 16.35 -0.87 8.58
N ALA A 130 16.60 0.24 9.27
CA ALA A 130 15.57 0.95 10.01
C ALA A 130 14.47 1.52 9.10
N ALA A 131 14.86 2.20 8.00
CA ALA A 131 13.92 2.75 7.03
C ALA A 131 13.12 1.68 6.29
N TRP A 132 13.71 0.50 6.08
CA TRP A 132 13.02 -0.64 5.47
C TRP A 132 11.98 -1.25 6.39
N HIS A 133 12.15 -1.18 7.71
CA HIS A 133 11.25 -1.78 8.71
C HIS A 133 10.00 -0.95 9.01
N THR A 134 9.92 0.28 8.51
CA THR A 134 8.74 1.11 8.69
C THR A 134 7.82 1.02 7.47
N LEU A 135 6.53 1.28 7.69
CA LEU A 135 5.53 1.49 6.62
C LEU A 135 4.87 2.84 6.89
N ASP A 136 5.67 3.88 6.97
CA ASP A 136 5.25 5.18 7.51
C ASP A 136 4.15 5.83 6.66
N GLU A 137 4.21 5.71 5.34
CA GLU A 137 3.21 6.30 4.43
C GLU A 137 1.86 5.57 4.58
N VAL A 138 1.89 4.23 4.67
CA VAL A 138 0.67 3.43 4.90
C VAL A 138 0.10 3.63 6.30
N GLN A 139 0.97 3.82 7.31
CA GLN A 139 0.52 4.09 8.68
C GLN A 139 -0.08 5.49 8.82
N GLN A 140 0.51 6.49 8.15
CA GLN A 140 -0.04 7.86 8.10
C GLN A 140 -1.37 7.89 7.36
N GLY A 141 -1.47 7.25 6.19
CA GLY A 141 -2.72 7.14 5.44
C GLY A 141 -3.84 6.53 6.29
N ARG A 142 -3.59 5.39 6.94
CA ARG A 142 -4.59 4.74 7.81
C ARG A 142 -4.97 5.56 9.05
N LYS A 143 -4.04 6.36 9.59
CA LYS A 143 -4.34 7.27 10.71
C LYS A 143 -5.27 8.39 10.27
N GLN A 144 -4.96 9.00 9.14
CA GLN A 144 -5.77 10.06 8.57
C GLN A 144 -7.18 9.57 8.25
N GLU A 145 -7.32 8.36 7.69
CA GLU A 145 -8.63 7.71 7.50
C GLU A 145 -9.40 7.54 8.82
N MET A 146 -8.73 7.10 9.90
CA MET A 146 -9.38 6.89 11.19
C MET A 146 -9.85 8.21 11.82
N ASP A 147 -9.09 9.28 11.64
CA ASP A 147 -9.44 10.63 12.12
C ASP A 147 -10.62 11.21 11.31
N ASP A 148 -10.62 11.06 9.97
CA ASP A 148 -11.72 11.50 9.10
C ASP A 148 -13.03 10.76 9.41
N LEU A 149 -12.96 9.45 9.68
CA LEU A 149 -14.12 8.66 10.13
C LEU A 149 -14.62 9.09 11.51
N ALA A 150 -13.73 9.45 12.43
CA ALA A 150 -14.09 9.95 13.75
C ALA A 150 -14.81 11.31 13.66
N ASP A 151 -14.33 12.22 12.81
CA ASP A 151 -14.91 13.54 12.58
C ASP A 151 -16.30 13.44 11.92
N LEU A 152 -16.49 12.52 10.97
CA LEU A 152 -17.79 12.24 10.36
C LEU A 152 -18.79 11.71 11.38
N LEU A 153 -18.40 10.77 12.24
CA LEU A 153 -19.26 10.24 13.30
C LEU A 153 -19.59 11.30 14.36
N ALA A 154 -18.65 12.19 14.69
CA ALA A 154 -18.85 13.29 15.62
C ALA A 154 -19.84 14.35 15.09
N ASN A 155 -19.90 14.55 13.77
CA ASN A 155 -20.86 15.46 13.12
C ASN A 155 -22.27 14.89 12.96
N ILE A 156 -22.48 13.59 13.21
CA ILE A 156 -23.78 12.91 13.15
C ILE A 156 -24.46 12.82 14.53
N GLY A 157 -23.70 12.99 15.63
CA GLY A 157 -24.18 12.98 17.02
C GLY A 157 -24.54 14.36 17.56
#